data_AF-A0A212CPL3-F1
#
_entry.id   AF-A0A212CPL3-F1
#
_cell.length_a   1.000
_cell.length_b   1.000
_cell.length_c   1.000
_cell.angle_alpha   90.00
_cell.angle_beta   90.00
_cell.angle_gamma   90.00
#
_symmetry.space_group_name_H-M   'P 1'
#
loop_
_entity.id
_entity.type
_entity.pdbx_description
1 polymer ?
#
loop_
_entity_poly.entity_id
_entity_poly.type
_entity_poly.pdbx_seq_one_letter_code
_entity_poly.pdbx_strand_id
1 'polypeptide(L)' 'DLDVDILALVNDTVGTMMTCAYDDPYCEVGVIIGTGTNACYMEDMSNIDLVEGDEGRMCISTEWGAFGDDGALEDIRT' A
#
# COMPACT_ATOMS: atom_id res chain seq x y z
N ASP A 1 -4.07 -22.10 -27.22
CA ASP A 1 -3.69 -21.59 -25.89
C ASP A 1 -3.30 -20.13 -26.01
N LEU A 2 -3.69 -19.31 -25.04
CA LEU A 2 -3.30 -17.91 -25.00
C LEU A 2 -2.07 -17.81 -24.10
N ASP A 3 -0.95 -17.39 -24.67
CA ASP A 3 0.31 -17.23 -23.93
C ASP A 3 0.28 -15.87 -23.22
N VAL A 4 0.38 -15.87 -21.89
CA VAL A 4 0.30 -14.68 -21.06
C VAL A 4 1.54 -14.61 -20.19
N ASP A 5 2.25 -13.49 -20.27
CA ASP A 5 3.41 -13.20 -19.44
C ASP A 5 2.98 -12.35 -18.22
N ILE A 6 3.27 -12.82 -17.01
CA ILE A 6 2.88 -12.17 -15.76
C ILE A 6 4.07 -11.33 -15.27
N LEU A 7 3.98 -10.01 -15.45
CA LEU A 7 5.06 -9.09 -15.13
C LEU A 7 5.03 -8.56 -13.69
N ALA A 8 3.83 -8.44 -13.10
CA ALA A 8 3.66 -7.85 -11.76
C ALA A 8 2.37 -8.33 -11.09
N LEU A 9 2.39 -8.34 -9.76
CA LEU A 9 1.23 -8.46 -8.89
C LEU A 9 1.12 -7.17 -8.06
N VAL A 10 -0.06 -6.56 -8.01
CA VAL A 10 -0.25 -5.22 -7.45
C VAL A 10 -1.46 -5.22 -6.51
N ASN A 11 -1.32 -4.58 -5.34
CA ASN A 11 -2.44 -4.30 -4.43
C ASN A 11 -3.32 -3.18 -5.01
N ASP A 12 -4.63 -3.23 -4.76
CA ASP A 12 -5.59 -2.28 -5.31
C ASP A 12 -5.35 -0.82 -4.88
N THR A 13 -4.89 -0.58 -3.65
CA THR A 13 -4.49 0.76 -3.18
C THR A 13 -3.28 1.29 -3.96
N VAL A 14 -2.29 0.43 -4.25
CA VAL A 14 -1.10 0.78 -5.05
C VAL A 14 -1.52 1.11 -6.48
N GLY A 15 -2.40 0.30 -7.08
CA GLY A 15 -2.96 0.60 -8.39
C GLY A 15 -3.73 1.93 -8.43
N THR A 16 -4.49 2.23 -7.36
CA THR A 16 -5.23 3.48 -7.21
C THR A 16 -4.29 4.69 -7.11
N MET A 17 -3.25 4.59 -6.28
CA MET A 17 -2.22 5.62 -6.16
C MET A 17 -1.53 5.86 -7.51
N MET A 18 -1.07 4.80 -8.18
CA MET A 18 -0.37 4.91 -9.46
C MET A 18 -1.25 5.51 -10.56
N THR A 19 -2.56 5.24 -10.53
CA THR A 19 -3.51 5.85 -11.48
C THR A 19 -3.61 7.36 -11.26
N CYS A 20 -3.64 7.82 -10.01
CA CYS A 20 -3.67 9.26 -9.71
C CYS A 20 -2.31 9.92 -9.96
N ALA A 21 -1.22 9.23 -9.61
CA ALA A 21 0.16 9.70 -9.82
C ALA A 21 0.54 9.88 -11.28
N TYR A 22 -0.21 9.24 -12.21
CA TYR A 22 -0.05 9.45 -13.64
C TYR A 22 -0.30 10.91 -14.05
N ASP A 23 -1.30 11.57 -13.43
CA ASP A 23 -1.67 12.96 -13.73
C ASP A 23 -1.06 13.95 -12.71
N ASP A 24 -0.91 13.54 -11.45
CA ASP A 24 -0.37 14.37 -10.37
C ASP A 24 0.90 13.74 -9.76
N PRO A 25 2.11 14.27 -10.05
CA PRO A 25 3.36 13.71 -9.53
C PRO A 25 3.52 13.82 -8.01
N TYR A 26 2.64 14.56 -7.32
CA TYR A 26 2.64 14.66 -5.86
C TYR A 26 1.72 13.62 -5.19
N CYS A 27 1.03 12.78 -5.96
CA CYS A 27 0.21 11.70 -5.40
C CYS A 27 1.11 10.58 -4.88
N GLU A 28 1.31 10.56 -3.55
CA GLU A 28 2.16 9.58 -2.86
C GLU A 28 1.38 8.69 -1.89
N VAL A 29 0.04 8.76 -1.90
CA VAL A 29 -0.85 7.99 -1.04
C VAL A 29 -2.05 7.48 -1.85
N GLY A 30 -2.34 6.20 -1.74
CA GLY A 30 -3.54 5.56 -2.28
C GLY A 30 -4.44 5.10 -1.13
N VAL A 31 -5.74 5.33 -1.25
CA VAL A 31 -6.72 4.90 -0.24
C VAL A 31 -7.91 4.25 -0.92
N ILE A 32 -8.32 3.09 -0.42
CA ILE A 32 -9.57 2.43 -0.78
C ILE A 32 -10.52 2.50 0.40
N ILE A 33 -11.73 3.01 0.15
CA ILE A 33 -12.85 3.00 1.11
C ILE A 33 -14.05 2.41 0.37
N GLY A 34 -14.29 1.12 0.56
CA GLY A 34 -15.35 0.37 -0.12
C GLY A 34 -15.85 -0.78 0.73
N THR A 35 -15.97 -1.98 0.14
CA THR A 35 -16.33 -3.19 0.89
C THR A 35 -15.31 -3.49 2.00
N GLY A 36 -14.02 -3.22 1.73
CA GLY A 36 -12.96 -3.14 2.73
C GLY A 36 -12.35 -1.74 2.75
N THR A 37 -11.39 -1.54 3.65
CA THR A 37 -10.58 -0.33 3.71
C THR A 37 -9.10 -0.69 3.75
N ASN A 38 -8.30 0.00 2.95
CA ASN A 38 -6.85 -0.11 2.96
C ASN A 38 -6.19 1.21 2.51
N ALA A 39 -4.91 1.39 2.82
CA ALA A 39 -4.08 2.44 2.23
C ALA A 39 -2.67 1.96 1.90
N CYS A 40 -2.06 2.64 0.94
CA CYS A 40 -0.64 2.55 0.64
C CYS A 40 -0.02 3.94 0.57
N TYR A 41 1.30 4.02 0.71
CA TYR A 41 2.04 5.27 0.54
C TYR A 41 3.48 5.03 0.09
N MET A 42 4.14 6.08 -0.41
CA MET A 42 5.57 6.05 -0.75
C MET A 42 6.44 6.29 0.49
N GLU A 43 7.16 5.27 0.92
CA GLU A 43 8.07 5.29 2.08
C GLU A 43 9.54 5.40 1.60
N ASP A 44 10.38 6.05 2.40
CA ASP A 44 11.82 6.09 2.17
C ASP A 44 12.44 4.71 2.49
N MET A 45 13.28 4.20 1.59
CA MET A 45 13.91 2.88 1.74
C MET A 45 14.72 2.77 3.05
N SER A 46 15.29 3.88 3.53
CA SER A 46 16.01 3.94 4.80
C SER A 46 15.14 3.61 6.03
N ASN A 47 13.81 3.63 5.90
CA ASN A 47 12.86 3.29 6.96
C ASN A 47 12.33 1.83 6.84
N ILE A 48 12.74 1.07 5.82
CA ILE A 48 12.23 -0.27 5.54
C ILE A 48 13.29 -1.33 5.87
N ASP A 49 13.28 -1.81 7.11
CA ASP A 49 14.26 -2.81 7.58
C ASP A 49 14.11 -4.21 6.92
N LEU A 50 12.98 -4.47 6.26
CA LEU A 50 12.63 -5.78 5.70
C LEU A 50 13.19 -6.02 4.29
N VAL A 51 13.69 -4.99 3.61
CA VAL A 51 14.23 -5.07 2.26
C VAL A 51 15.65 -4.52 2.26
N GLU A 52 16.57 -5.17 1.55
CA GLU A 52 17.95 -4.68 1.44
C GLU A 52 18.02 -3.40 0.60
N GLY A 53 18.81 -2.44 1.08
CA GLY A 53 19.06 -1.15 0.42
C GLY A 53 18.39 0.02 1.15
N ASP A 54 19.04 1.18 1.11
CA ASP A 54 18.62 2.41 1.80
C ASP A 54 18.41 3.60 0.83
N GLU A 55 18.69 3.40 -0.46
CA GLU A 55 18.53 4.42 -1.50
C GLU A 55 17.15 4.35 -2.17
N GLY A 56 16.52 5.51 -2.34
CA GLY A 56 15.25 5.64 -3.05
C GLY A 56 14.02 5.43 -2.15
N ARG A 57 12.90 5.10 -2.78
CA ARG A 57 11.59 4.99 -2.13
C ARG A 57 10.84 3.76 -2.63
N MET A 58 10.02 3.18 -1.79
CA MET A 58 9.18 2.02 -2.09
C MET A 58 7.74 2.26 -1.63
N CYS A 59 6.78 1.79 -2.41
CA CYS A 59 5.39 1.82 -1.99
C CYS A 59 5.10 0.73 -0.95
N ILE A 60 4.56 1.11 0.21
CA ILE A 60 4.13 0.20 1.27
C ILE A 60 2.61 0.04 1.22
N SER A 61 2.13 -1.20 1.08
CA SER A 61 0.74 -1.53 1.44
C SER A 61 0.67 -1.71 2.95
N THR A 62 -0.17 -0.93 3.61
CA THR A 62 -0.26 -0.96 5.08
C THR A 62 -1.07 -2.15 5.59
N GLU A 63 -1.99 -2.66 4.77
CA GLU A 63 -3.01 -3.63 5.17
C GLU A 63 -3.71 -3.20 6.47
N TRP A 64 -3.99 -1.90 6.59
CA TRP A 64 -4.48 -1.28 7.84
C TRP A 64 -5.85 -1.78 8.30
N GLY A 65 -6.52 -2.62 7.49
CA GLY A 65 -7.79 -3.22 7.84
C GLY A 65 -7.66 -4.15 9.06
N ALA A 66 -6.45 -4.63 9.34
CA ALA A 66 -6.12 -5.43 10.52
C ALA A 66 -5.68 -4.59 11.74
N PHE A 67 -5.74 -3.25 11.68
CA PHE A 67 -5.33 -2.40 12.78
C PHE A 67 -6.22 -2.61 14.01
N GLY A 68 -5.61 -3.01 15.13
CA GLY A 68 -6.31 -3.34 16.38
C GLY A 68 -6.74 -4.81 16.52
N ASP A 69 -6.33 -5.69 15.60
CA ASP A 69 -6.59 -7.14 15.69
C ASP A 69 -5.77 -7.85 16.78
N ASP A 70 -4.74 -7.18 17.30
CA ASP A 70 -3.95 -7.64 18.45
C ASP A 70 -4.63 -7.39 19.81
N GLY A 71 -5.83 -6.80 19.81
CA GLY A 71 -6.61 -6.48 21.00
C GLY A 71 -6.18 -5.17 21.70
N ALA A 72 -5.16 -4.46 21.21
CA ALA A 72 -4.67 -3.24 21.84
C ALA A 72 -5.70 -2.09 21.83
N LEU A 73 -6.73 -2.19 20.99
CA LEU A 73 -7.78 -1.18 20.82
C LEU A 73 -9.17 -1.67 21.25
N GLU A 74 -9.27 -2.75 22.04
CA GLU A 74 -10.55 -3.27 22.53
C GLU A 74 -11.34 -2.21 23.31
N ASP A 75 -10.68 -1.36 24.08
CA ASP A 75 -11.33 -0.29 24.86
C ASP A 75 -11.98 0.80 23.99
N ILE A 76 -11.62 0.88 22.70
CA ILE A 76 -12.10 1.89 21.75
C ILE A 76 -13.00 1.26 20.68
N ARG A 77 -12.90 -0.05 20.43
CA ARG A 77 -13.78 -0.79 19.52
C ARG A 77 -15.17 -0.92 20.13
N THR A 78 -16.17 -0.40 19.42
CA THR A 78 -17.60 -0.51 19.75
C THR A 78 -18.18 -1.88 19.43
#